data_AF-A0A354WP37-F1
#
_entry.id   AF-A0A354WP37-F1
#
_cell.length_a   1.000
_cell.length_b   1.000
_cell.length_c   1.000
_cell.angle_alpha   90.00
_cell.angle_beta   90.00
_cell.angle_gamma   90.00
#
_symmetry.space_group_name_H-M   'P 1'
#
loop_
_entity.id
_entity.type
_entity.pdbx_description
1 polymer ?
#
loop_
_entity_poly.entity_id
_entity_poly.type
_entity_poly.pdbx_seq_one_letter_code
_entity_poly.pdbx_strand_id
1 'polypeptide(L)'
;MVLLLMLTGCRAEHRQIRTRMHTPTYEKKDTANAGDEESQQEYDGYMGNGTDGGNTDGITPLSTVADLEKLRSDPNGHFVLTQDISLDSRFAPFGEFNGTLDGQGHWIRGFRLNVEGEVTDGLFASFGRDAVVKDLLLEVDATVTATLPTQISGLVGSNLGKVSQCTVVSYITGGTEYSPIAYHNDGEIEYCLAETTVKNVARVNGFLCENTGDLRGCSTEISAVGCSLIRGLLYRNYGNAIEDCVVIVTGEDIAEFICAASQNYAPIRKCIFSARLTPPAGQKLTWRVGDDNDYFESSNEVEVREITRNEDASTGSGTQSDPYRLREAQDLDMLRYEPKAYFRLENDIDFAGGVLSPLGEFGGVLDGNGHAIRGVSFSFAAGVNNHAAALIRNLLKTGIVENLVLECSMDAGELEKTDAAGIAVRNEGTIRNCSVTAQAVKCYAFGGITRNNTATGWIEDCTVSIVTDECKFVGGIAEYQTGTVSGCRADVQAVDATSMGGIAYGNGGAIRNCNASGHVRTIYGGGCLAGVVGENLQKGTVTASKSSVSNSVTGEMLPHIGNPQ
;
A
#
# COMPACT_ATOMS: atom_id res chain seq x y z
N MET A 1 18.86 -7.52 40.16
CA MET A 1 18.15 -6.24 39.90
C MET A 1 19.06 -5.24 39.19
N VAL A 2 19.76 -5.66 38.11
CA VAL A 2 20.52 -4.80 37.16
C VAL A 2 20.59 -5.54 35.81
N LEU A 3 19.44 -5.97 35.28
CA LEU A 3 19.36 -6.59 33.95
C LEU A 3 18.00 -6.34 33.27
N LEU A 4 17.39 -5.18 33.55
CA LEU A 4 16.08 -4.79 33.00
C LEU A 4 16.06 -3.33 32.51
N LEU A 5 17.22 -2.74 32.18
CA LEU A 5 17.33 -1.31 31.84
C LEU A 5 18.14 -1.02 30.56
N MET A 6 18.51 -2.02 29.76
CA MET A 6 19.19 -1.80 28.47
C MET A 6 18.37 -2.15 27.21
N LEU A 7 17.14 -2.67 27.36
CA LEU A 7 16.27 -3.01 26.21
C LEU A 7 15.20 -1.96 25.89
N THR A 8 15.09 -0.90 26.69
CA THR A 8 14.12 0.19 26.49
C THR A 8 14.70 1.38 25.71
N GLY A 9 16.02 1.47 25.53
CA GLY A 9 16.66 2.57 24.81
C GLY A 9 16.52 2.50 23.28
N CYS A 10 16.57 1.29 22.71
CA CYS A 10 16.50 1.07 21.26
C CYS A 10 15.04 1.16 20.70
N ARG A 11 14.03 1.12 21.59
CA ARG A 11 12.59 1.15 21.23
C ARG A 11 12.02 2.55 20.98
N ALA A 12 12.73 3.62 21.34
CA ALA A 12 12.26 4.98 21.14
C ALA A 12 12.67 5.57 19.76
N GLU A 13 13.73 5.05 19.14
CA GLU A 13 14.30 5.59 17.90
C GLU A 13 13.48 5.18 16.66
N HIS A 14 13.11 3.89 16.50
CA HIS A 14 12.24 3.45 15.38
C HIS A 14 10.84 4.08 15.38
N ARG A 15 10.32 4.49 16.55
CA ARG A 15 9.01 5.16 16.66
C ARG A 15 9.07 6.58 16.12
N GLN A 16 10.20 7.28 16.25
CA GLN A 16 10.40 8.64 15.72
C GLN A 16 10.57 8.66 14.20
N ILE A 17 11.18 7.61 13.62
CA ILE A 17 11.41 7.47 12.17
C ILE A 17 10.09 7.46 11.38
N ARG A 18 9.10 6.68 11.81
CA ARG A 18 7.79 6.62 11.13
C ARG A 18 6.91 7.85 11.41
N THR A 19 6.99 8.49 12.57
CA THR A 19 6.21 9.73 12.85
C THR A 19 6.80 11.00 12.23
N ARG A 20 8.01 10.96 11.66
CA ARG A 20 8.55 12.06 10.84
C ARG A 20 7.97 12.09 9.42
N MET A 21 7.18 11.08 9.04
CA MET A 21 6.37 11.12 7.82
C MET A 21 5.34 12.24 7.97
N HIS A 22 5.60 13.38 7.34
CA HIS A 22 4.64 14.45 7.19
C HIS A 22 3.52 13.93 6.29
N THR A 23 2.44 13.41 6.86
CA THR A 23 1.16 13.33 6.16
C THR A 23 0.78 14.78 5.82
N PRO A 24 0.70 15.18 4.54
CA PRO A 24 0.18 16.50 4.20
C PRO A 24 -1.26 16.56 4.67
N THR A 25 -1.55 17.46 5.60
CA THR A 25 -2.92 17.78 5.98
C THR A 25 -3.52 18.60 4.84
N TYR A 26 -4.43 17.99 4.08
CA TYR A 26 -5.26 18.70 3.11
C TYR A 26 -6.33 19.51 3.85
N GLU A 27 -6.01 20.73 4.27
CA GLU A 27 -7.03 21.70 4.68
C GLU A 27 -7.69 22.29 3.42
N LYS A 28 -8.87 21.77 3.07
CA LYS A 28 -9.81 22.50 2.21
C LYS A 28 -10.26 23.75 2.96
N LYS A 29 -9.91 24.94 2.45
CA LYS A 29 -10.55 26.19 2.87
C LYS A 29 -11.99 26.20 2.34
N ASP A 30 -12.93 25.87 3.22
CA ASP A 30 -14.34 26.20 3.03
C ASP A 30 -14.52 27.70 3.25
N THR A 31 -14.81 28.45 2.19
CA THR A 31 -15.26 29.84 2.28
C THR A 31 -16.76 29.88 2.61
N ALA A 32 -17.07 29.89 3.90
CA ALA A 32 -18.41 30.21 4.39
C ALA A 32 -18.62 31.74 4.43
N ASN A 33 -19.72 32.15 3.83
CA ASN A 33 -20.18 33.51 3.64
C ASN A 33 -20.91 34.01 4.91
N ALA A 34 -20.46 35.13 5.49
CA ALA A 34 -21.19 36.01 6.41
C ALA A 34 -20.49 37.37 6.28
N GLY A 35 -21.11 38.45 5.78
CA GLY A 35 -22.33 39.05 6.30
C GLY A 35 -21.91 40.03 7.39
N ASP A 36 -21.62 41.29 7.02
CA ASP A 36 -21.89 42.50 7.81
C ASP A 36 -21.55 43.78 7.02
N GLU A 37 -22.44 44.76 7.14
CA GLU A 37 -22.51 46.05 6.45
C GLU A 37 -21.67 47.15 7.11
N GLU A 38 -21.60 48.31 6.42
CA GLU A 38 -21.03 49.62 6.79
C GLU A 38 -19.50 49.75 6.65
N SER A 39 -18.93 50.74 5.96
CA SER A 39 -19.35 52.12 5.74
C SER A 39 -18.72 52.72 4.46
N GLN A 40 -19.50 53.53 3.75
CA GLN A 40 -19.08 54.40 2.65
C GLN A 40 -18.10 55.48 3.12
N GLN A 41 -16.99 55.68 2.38
CA GLN A 41 -16.40 57.01 2.24
C GLN A 41 -15.73 57.17 0.87
N GLU A 42 -16.17 58.23 0.22
CA GLU A 42 -15.93 58.72 -1.13
C GLU A 42 -14.51 59.32 -1.25
N TYR A 43 -13.75 58.93 -2.28
CA TYR A 43 -12.65 59.75 -2.81
C TYR A 43 -12.56 59.53 -4.32
N ASP A 44 -13.04 60.52 -5.07
CA ASP A 44 -12.93 60.62 -6.52
C ASP A 44 -11.49 60.96 -6.96
N GLY A 45 -11.02 60.26 -8.00
CA GLY A 45 -10.19 60.84 -9.05
C GLY A 45 -8.68 60.60 -9.00
N TYR A 46 -8.20 59.55 -9.68
CA TYR A 46 -7.24 59.69 -10.78
C TYR A 46 -7.13 58.38 -11.58
N MET A 47 -7.45 58.43 -12.88
CA MET A 47 -7.25 57.36 -13.85
C MET A 47 -5.74 57.08 -14.01
N GLY A 48 -5.31 55.87 -13.65
CA GLY A 48 -3.99 55.34 -13.92
C GLY A 48 -4.08 53.84 -14.18
N ASN A 49 -3.91 53.45 -15.44
CA ASN A 49 -3.88 52.05 -15.90
C ASN A 49 -2.89 51.21 -15.08
N GLY A 50 -3.38 50.09 -14.54
CA GLY A 50 -2.57 49.05 -13.89
C GLY A 50 -3.45 47.85 -13.58
N THR A 51 -3.68 47.01 -14.59
CA THR A 51 -4.25 45.67 -14.45
C THR A 51 -3.24 44.75 -13.77
N ASP A 52 -3.69 43.95 -12.80
CA ASP A 52 -3.54 42.49 -12.88
C ASP A 52 -4.44 41.82 -11.83
N GLY A 53 -5.60 41.38 -12.32
CA GLY A 53 -6.38 40.32 -11.70
C GLY A 53 -5.79 38.97 -12.11
N GLY A 54 -5.64 38.06 -11.15
CA GLY A 54 -5.19 36.70 -11.40
C GLY A 54 -6.12 35.93 -12.33
N ASN A 55 -5.56 35.38 -13.41
CA ASN A 55 -6.26 34.60 -14.41
C ASN A 55 -5.94 33.10 -14.24
N THR A 56 -6.96 32.24 -14.29
CA THR A 56 -6.85 30.77 -14.34
C THR A 56 -6.85 30.20 -15.76
N ASP A 57 -6.72 31.05 -16.80
CA ASP A 57 -6.49 30.60 -18.18
C ASP A 57 -5.06 30.07 -18.33
N GLY A 58 -4.86 28.74 -18.37
CA GLY A 58 -3.57 28.16 -18.73
C GLY A 58 -3.33 26.70 -18.32
N ILE A 59 -4.15 26.12 -17.43
CA ILE A 59 -3.98 24.73 -16.98
C ILE A 59 -4.91 23.81 -17.77
N THR A 60 -4.32 22.79 -18.40
CA THR A 60 -5.02 21.82 -19.26
C THR A 60 -5.34 20.53 -18.49
N PRO A 61 -6.63 20.17 -18.29
CA PRO A 61 -6.99 18.93 -17.62
C PRO A 61 -6.75 17.70 -18.50
N LEU A 62 -6.31 16.63 -17.86
CA LEU A 62 -6.03 15.34 -18.46
C LEU A 62 -6.85 14.27 -17.74
N SER A 63 -7.59 13.47 -18.51
CA SER A 63 -8.53 12.50 -17.95
C SER A 63 -8.53 11.16 -18.69
N THR A 64 -7.86 11.10 -19.85
CA THR A 64 -7.83 9.92 -20.72
C THR A 64 -6.44 9.73 -21.34
N VAL A 65 -6.17 8.53 -21.87
CA VAL A 65 -4.94 8.25 -22.64
C VAL A 65 -4.80 9.21 -23.84
N ALA A 66 -5.92 9.58 -24.48
CA ALA A 66 -5.88 10.53 -25.59
C ALA A 66 -5.50 11.95 -25.15
N ASP A 67 -5.85 12.35 -23.92
CA ASP A 67 -5.44 13.64 -23.39
C ASP A 67 -3.93 13.72 -23.17
N LEU A 68 -3.27 12.59 -22.86
CA LEU A 68 -1.82 12.53 -22.69
C LEU A 68 -1.03 12.95 -23.95
N GLU A 69 -1.62 12.86 -25.14
CA GLU A 69 -1.01 13.40 -26.36
C GLU A 69 -0.75 14.91 -26.29
N LYS A 70 -1.48 15.63 -25.43
CA LYS A 70 -1.30 17.08 -25.26
C LYS A 70 0.09 17.42 -24.69
N LEU A 71 0.66 16.55 -23.83
CA LEU A 71 2.04 16.72 -23.35
C LEU A 71 3.05 16.60 -24.49
N ARG A 72 2.78 15.79 -25.52
CA ARG A 72 3.65 15.67 -26.69
C ARG A 72 3.54 16.88 -27.62
N SER A 73 2.33 17.40 -27.81
CA SER A 73 2.10 18.55 -28.68
C SER A 73 2.50 19.88 -28.05
N ASP A 74 2.48 19.96 -26.72
CA ASP A 74 2.83 21.17 -25.96
C ASP A 74 3.69 20.80 -24.73
N PRO A 75 4.98 20.47 -24.93
CA PRO A 75 5.87 20.07 -23.84
C PRO A 75 6.19 21.18 -22.84
N ASN A 76 5.82 22.44 -23.13
CA ASN A 76 5.96 23.58 -22.20
C ASN A 76 4.64 23.91 -21.49
N GLY A 77 3.55 23.20 -21.79
CA GLY A 77 2.23 23.46 -21.25
C GLY A 77 2.10 23.14 -19.76
N HIS A 78 1.02 23.61 -19.15
CA HIS A 78 0.66 23.30 -17.76
C HIS A 78 -0.51 22.34 -17.74
N PHE A 79 -0.35 21.21 -17.08
CA PHE A 79 -1.26 20.09 -17.13
C PHE A 79 -1.62 19.61 -15.73
N VAL A 80 -2.84 19.09 -15.60
CA VAL A 80 -3.32 18.50 -14.36
C VAL A 80 -4.08 17.20 -14.63
N LEU A 81 -3.73 16.13 -13.92
CA LEU A 81 -4.55 14.92 -13.92
C LEU A 81 -5.84 15.15 -13.12
N THR A 82 -6.95 14.68 -13.65
CA THR A 82 -8.29 14.80 -13.03
C THR A 82 -8.88 13.45 -12.62
N GLN A 83 -8.23 12.36 -13.03
CA GLN A 83 -8.51 10.99 -12.64
C GLN A 83 -7.33 10.09 -13.00
N ASP A 84 -7.34 8.85 -12.51
CA ASP A 84 -6.40 7.82 -12.91
C ASP A 84 -6.51 7.52 -14.42
N ILE A 85 -5.37 7.34 -15.08
CA ILE A 85 -5.27 6.99 -16.51
C ILE A 85 -4.60 5.62 -16.62
N SER A 86 -5.29 4.65 -17.24
CA SER A 86 -4.74 3.32 -17.52
C SER A 86 -4.26 3.24 -18.97
N LEU A 87 -2.98 2.95 -19.15
CA LEU A 87 -2.32 2.83 -20.45
C LEU A 87 -2.54 1.44 -21.06
N ASP A 88 -2.44 1.37 -22.39
CA ASP A 88 -2.38 0.10 -23.13
C ASP A 88 -0.97 -0.15 -23.67
N SER A 89 -0.72 -1.36 -24.17
CA SER A 89 0.60 -1.81 -24.62
C SER A 89 1.18 -1.05 -25.82
N ARG A 90 0.44 -0.13 -26.44
CA ARG A 90 0.90 0.69 -27.57
C ARG A 90 1.33 2.08 -27.15
N PHE A 91 1.18 2.44 -25.87
CA PHE A 91 1.57 3.74 -25.38
C PHE A 91 3.09 3.93 -25.51
N ALA A 92 3.51 5.02 -26.15
CA ALA A 92 4.91 5.38 -26.30
C ALA A 92 5.34 6.35 -25.18
N PRO A 93 6.57 6.27 -24.65
CA PRO A 93 7.11 7.30 -23.76
C PRO A 93 7.05 8.72 -24.35
N PHE A 94 7.10 9.71 -23.48
CA PHE A 94 7.24 11.11 -23.86
C PHE A 94 8.70 11.48 -24.13
N GLY A 95 8.89 12.48 -24.98
CA GLY A 95 10.20 13.10 -25.19
C GLY A 95 10.58 14.03 -24.04
N GLU A 96 11.25 15.13 -24.39
CA GLU A 96 11.53 16.21 -23.45
C GLU A 96 10.24 16.90 -22.99
N PHE A 97 10.15 17.20 -21.70
CA PHE A 97 9.09 17.99 -21.09
C PHE A 97 9.69 19.13 -20.27
N ASN A 98 9.18 20.35 -20.44
CA ASN A 98 9.67 21.56 -19.78
C ASN A 98 8.51 22.39 -19.19
N GLY A 99 7.31 21.80 -19.09
CA GLY A 99 6.10 22.41 -18.55
C GLY A 99 5.79 21.97 -17.11
N THR A 100 4.52 22.07 -16.71
CA THR A 100 4.06 21.57 -15.40
C THR A 100 3.13 20.38 -15.56
N LEU A 101 3.35 19.31 -14.81
CA LEU A 101 2.43 18.19 -14.68
C LEU A 101 2.11 17.97 -13.20
N ASP A 102 0.89 18.32 -12.81
CA ASP A 102 0.34 18.06 -11.48
C ASP A 102 -0.54 16.81 -11.51
N GLY A 103 -0.12 15.75 -10.83
CA GLY A 103 -0.85 14.50 -10.76
C GLY A 103 -2.04 14.53 -9.81
N GLN A 104 -2.14 15.47 -8.86
CA GLN A 104 -3.17 15.52 -7.81
C GLN A 104 -3.41 14.19 -7.08
N GLY A 105 -2.39 13.34 -6.94
CA GLY A 105 -2.49 12.00 -6.36
C GLY A 105 -3.14 10.95 -7.26
N HIS A 106 -3.30 11.23 -8.56
CA HIS A 106 -3.82 10.28 -9.54
C HIS A 106 -2.73 9.41 -10.17
N TRP A 107 -3.15 8.23 -10.61
CA TRP A 107 -2.28 7.26 -11.24
C TRP A 107 -2.16 7.40 -12.75
N ILE A 108 -0.97 7.14 -13.27
CA ILE A 108 -0.75 6.60 -14.61
C ILE A 108 -0.33 5.14 -14.44
N ARG A 109 -1.19 4.19 -14.88
CA ARG A 109 -0.98 2.74 -14.70
C ARG A 109 -0.79 1.98 -15.99
N GLY A 110 -0.21 0.77 -15.90
CA GLY A 110 -0.03 -0.12 -17.04
C GLY A 110 1.07 0.33 -18.01
N PHE A 111 1.98 1.23 -17.59
CA PHE A 111 3.11 1.63 -18.40
C PHE A 111 4.10 0.46 -18.51
N ARG A 112 4.29 -0.04 -19.73
CA ARG A 112 5.23 -1.12 -20.02
C ARG A 112 6.40 -0.58 -20.81
N LEU A 113 7.60 -0.69 -20.23
CA LEU A 113 8.84 -0.31 -20.90
C LEU A 113 9.23 -1.38 -21.91
N ASN A 114 9.49 -0.94 -23.13
CA ASN A 114 10.04 -1.79 -24.18
C ASN A 114 11.56 -1.61 -24.25
N VAL A 115 12.30 -2.59 -23.72
CA VAL A 115 13.75 -2.52 -23.59
C VAL A 115 14.41 -3.19 -24.80
N GLU A 116 14.63 -2.41 -25.86
CA GLU A 116 15.21 -2.88 -27.13
C GLU A 116 16.68 -2.49 -27.33
N GLY A 117 17.24 -1.65 -26.45
CA GLY A 117 18.58 -1.08 -26.59
C GLY A 117 19.35 -0.97 -25.27
N GLU A 118 20.52 -0.32 -25.33
CA GLU A 118 21.39 -0.13 -24.16
C GLU A 118 20.83 0.86 -23.16
N VAL A 119 20.03 1.83 -23.61
CA VAL A 119 19.38 2.83 -22.78
C VAL A 119 17.88 2.77 -23.07
N THR A 120 17.07 2.81 -22.02
CA THR A 120 15.62 2.92 -22.11
C THR A 120 15.15 3.89 -21.05
N ASP A 121 14.70 5.06 -21.52
CA ASP A 121 14.14 6.07 -20.65
C ASP A 121 12.74 5.66 -20.17
N GLY A 122 12.38 6.19 -19.00
CA GLY A 122 11.10 5.97 -18.35
C GLY A 122 9.91 6.60 -19.09
N LEU A 123 8.91 7.06 -18.33
CA LEU A 123 7.76 7.75 -18.91
C LEU A 123 8.17 8.99 -19.73
N PHE A 124 9.24 9.68 -19.33
CA PHE A 124 9.82 10.83 -20.03
C PHE A 124 11.29 10.59 -20.39
N ALA A 125 11.72 11.06 -21.57
CA ALA A 125 13.13 11.06 -21.92
C ALA A 125 13.93 12.07 -21.06
N SER A 126 13.41 13.29 -20.92
CA SER A 126 14.07 14.32 -20.11
C SER A 126 13.12 15.37 -19.57
N PHE A 127 13.51 15.96 -18.44
CA PHE A 127 12.92 17.17 -17.89
C PHE A 127 13.88 18.34 -18.08
N GLY A 128 13.39 19.42 -18.72
CA GLY A 128 14.09 20.68 -18.82
C GLY A 128 14.08 21.45 -17.49
N ARG A 129 14.78 22.60 -17.45
CA ARG A 129 14.97 23.38 -16.20
C ARG A 129 13.69 23.97 -15.63
N ASP A 130 12.69 24.23 -16.47
CA ASP A 130 11.40 24.77 -16.05
C ASP A 130 10.37 23.66 -15.76
N ALA A 131 10.73 22.40 -16.00
CA ALA A 131 9.86 21.27 -15.77
C ALA A 131 9.50 21.16 -14.28
N VAL A 132 8.21 21.02 -13.99
CA VAL A 132 7.71 20.73 -12.64
C VAL A 132 6.75 19.56 -12.73
N VAL A 133 7.14 18.41 -12.18
CA VAL A 133 6.31 17.21 -12.09
C VAL A 133 6.04 16.91 -10.63
N LYS A 134 4.77 16.93 -10.23
CA LYS A 134 4.41 16.74 -8.82
C LYS A 134 3.15 15.93 -8.60
N ASP A 135 3.02 15.37 -7.40
CA ASP A 135 1.80 14.70 -6.94
C ASP A 135 1.35 13.56 -7.88
N LEU A 136 2.28 12.93 -8.60
CA LEU A 136 2.00 11.91 -9.62
C LEU A 136 2.29 10.50 -9.10
N LEU A 137 1.37 9.57 -9.32
CA LEU A 137 1.58 8.15 -9.04
C LEU A 137 1.79 7.40 -10.38
N LEU A 138 2.88 6.66 -10.51
CA LEU A 138 3.28 5.97 -11.74
C LEU A 138 3.53 4.49 -11.46
N GLU A 139 2.95 3.61 -12.25
CA GLU A 139 3.25 2.18 -12.28
C GLU A 139 4.09 1.84 -13.51
N VAL A 140 5.22 1.16 -13.33
CA VAL A 140 6.20 0.80 -14.38
C VAL A 140 6.41 -0.72 -14.38
N ASP A 141 6.30 -1.34 -15.55
CA ASP A 141 6.58 -2.77 -15.75
C ASP A 141 7.60 -2.94 -16.88
N ALA A 142 8.59 -3.82 -16.68
CA ALA A 142 9.51 -4.23 -17.74
C ALA A 142 9.92 -5.70 -17.61
N THR A 143 9.92 -6.42 -18.73
CA THR A 143 10.58 -7.72 -18.86
C THR A 143 11.69 -7.62 -19.91
N VAL A 144 12.93 -7.69 -19.46
CA VAL A 144 14.11 -7.51 -20.29
C VAL A 144 14.61 -8.86 -20.77
N THR A 145 14.50 -9.10 -22.08
CA THR A 145 15.06 -10.28 -22.75
C THR A 145 16.32 -9.95 -23.56
N ALA A 146 16.74 -8.68 -23.58
CA ALA A 146 17.93 -8.24 -24.27
C ALA A 146 19.19 -8.81 -23.62
N THR A 147 20.21 -9.11 -24.44
CA THR A 147 21.49 -9.68 -23.99
C THR A 147 22.59 -8.64 -23.81
N LEU A 148 22.34 -7.39 -24.20
CA LEU A 148 23.27 -6.27 -24.03
C LEU A 148 23.10 -5.64 -22.65
N PRO A 149 24.10 -4.88 -22.15
CA PRO A 149 23.93 -4.05 -20.98
C PRO A 149 22.75 -3.08 -21.17
N THR A 150 21.77 -3.10 -20.26
CA THR A 150 20.61 -2.21 -20.29
C THR A 150 20.63 -1.23 -19.12
N GLN A 151 20.39 0.05 -19.41
CA GLN A 151 20.26 1.15 -18.47
C GLN A 151 18.81 1.65 -18.54
N ILE A 152 18.07 1.46 -17.46
CA ILE A 152 16.62 1.67 -17.46
C ILE A 152 16.25 2.68 -16.37
N SER A 153 15.42 3.65 -16.72
CA SER A 153 14.76 4.55 -15.76
C SER A 153 13.24 4.31 -15.71
N GLY A 154 12.61 4.62 -14.57
CA GLY A 154 11.16 4.48 -14.41
C GLY A 154 10.37 5.73 -14.80
N LEU A 155 10.60 6.86 -14.13
CA LEU A 155 9.89 8.11 -14.41
C LEU A 155 10.55 8.94 -15.52
N VAL A 156 11.85 9.25 -15.40
CA VAL A 156 12.55 10.12 -16.37
C VAL A 156 13.98 9.66 -16.66
N GLY A 157 14.44 9.81 -17.90
CA GLY A 157 15.87 9.58 -18.23
C GLY A 157 16.78 10.58 -17.54
N SER A 158 16.66 11.86 -17.89
CA SER A 158 17.47 12.95 -17.33
C SER A 158 16.62 14.08 -16.72
N ASN A 159 16.83 14.42 -15.45
CA ASN A 159 16.12 15.50 -14.77
C ASN A 159 16.99 16.76 -14.61
N LEU A 160 16.58 17.88 -15.22
CA LEU A 160 17.11 19.23 -14.93
C LEU A 160 16.12 20.09 -14.14
N GLY A 161 14.88 19.64 -13.99
CA GLY A 161 13.77 20.38 -13.38
C GLY A 161 13.47 19.89 -11.97
N LYS A 162 12.20 20.00 -11.56
CA LYS A 162 11.73 19.64 -10.23
C LYS A 162 10.75 18.46 -10.27
N VAL A 163 11.06 17.43 -9.50
CA VAL A 163 10.18 16.28 -9.23
C VAL A 163 9.85 16.25 -7.75
N SER A 164 8.56 16.33 -7.38
CA SER A 164 8.17 16.37 -5.96
C SER A 164 6.91 15.59 -5.63
N GLN A 165 6.88 14.87 -4.50
CA GLN A 165 5.68 14.16 -4.05
C GLN A 165 5.16 13.12 -5.05
N CYS A 166 6.05 12.55 -5.86
CA CYS A 166 5.70 11.50 -6.82
C CYS A 166 5.95 10.11 -6.21
N THR A 167 5.13 9.13 -6.59
CA THR A 167 5.36 7.71 -6.28
C THR A 167 5.61 6.94 -7.57
N VAL A 168 6.68 6.14 -7.61
CA VAL A 168 6.97 5.23 -8.72
C VAL A 168 6.99 3.79 -8.21
N VAL A 169 6.03 2.99 -8.65
CA VAL A 169 5.92 1.56 -8.35
C VAL A 169 6.42 0.76 -9.55
N SER A 170 7.36 -0.15 -9.33
CA SER A 170 8.11 -0.78 -10.41
C SER A 170 8.14 -2.30 -10.30
N TYR A 171 7.94 -2.99 -11.42
CA TYR A 171 8.02 -4.44 -11.57
C TYR A 171 8.97 -4.80 -12.72
N ILE A 172 10.22 -5.12 -12.39
CA ILE A 172 11.28 -5.29 -13.39
C ILE A 172 11.86 -6.71 -13.33
N THR A 173 11.89 -7.41 -14.46
CA THR A 173 12.52 -8.72 -14.58
C THR A 173 13.62 -8.70 -15.63
N GLY A 174 14.83 -9.11 -15.26
CA GLY A 174 15.99 -9.13 -16.14
C GLY A 174 16.61 -7.75 -16.38
N GLY A 175 17.74 -7.71 -17.09
CA GLY A 175 18.45 -6.48 -17.42
C GLY A 175 19.66 -6.19 -16.53
N THR A 176 20.37 -5.11 -16.84
CA THR A 176 21.66 -4.80 -16.20
C THR A 176 21.55 -3.75 -15.09
N GLU A 177 20.87 -2.64 -15.33
CA GLU A 177 20.76 -1.57 -14.34
C GLU A 177 19.38 -0.89 -14.38
N TYR A 178 18.77 -0.71 -13.21
CA TYR A 178 17.47 -0.07 -13.05
C TYR A 178 17.51 1.04 -12.01
N SER A 179 16.87 2.17 -12.33
CA SER A 179 16.71 3.34 -11.45
C SER A 179 15.27 3.87 -11.51
N PRO A 180 14.48 3.83 -10.42
CA PRO A 180 13.04 4.07 -10.49
C PRO A 180 12.65 5.52 -10.80
N ILE A 181 13.35 6.52 -10.26
CA ILE A 181 12.99 7.94 -10.46
C ILE A 181 13.68 8.51 -11.69
N ALA A 182 15.00 8.55 -11.70
CA ALA A 182 15.78 9.16 -12.76
C ALA A 182 17.02 8.35 -13.12
N TYR A 183 17.51 8.39 -14.35
CA TYR A 183 18.86 7.89 -14.62
C TYR A 183 19.91 8.94 -14.23
N HIS A 184 19.77 10.18 -14.73
CA HIS A 184 20.59 11.33 -14.35
C HIS A 184 19.75 12.41 -13.65
N ASN A 185 20.28 13.03 -12.59
CA ASN A 185 19.64 14.15 -11.91
C ASN A 185 20.62 15.33 -11.71
N ASP A 186 20.39 16.42 -12.42
CA ASP A 186 20.99 17.75 -12.17
C ASP A 186 20.00 18.74 -11.53
N GLY A 187 18.73 18.34 -11.38
CA GLY A 187 17.64 19.15 -10.84
C GLY A 187 17.31 18.85 -9.37
N GLU A 188 16.04 19.06 -8.99
CA GLU A 188 15.50 18.81 -7.66
C GLU A 188 14.63 17.55 -7.65
N ILE A 189 14.90 16.62 -6.72
CA ILE A 189 14.01 15.49 -6.40
C ILE A 189 13.69 15.53 -4.91
N GLU A 190 12.42 15.70 -4.55
CA GLU A 190 12.01 15.85 -3.16
C GLU A 190 10.73 15.11 -2.77
N TYR A 191 10.72 14.51 -1.58
CA TYR A 191 9.52 13.88 -1.02
C TYR A 191 8.90 12.80 -1.91
N CYS A 192 9.70 12.12 -2.73
CA CYS A 192 9.24 11.06 -3.62
C CYS A 192 9.36 9.68 -2.96
N LEU A 193 8.50 8.76 -3.39
CA LEU A 193 8.52 7.35 -3.00
C LEU A 193 8.86 6.47 -4.21
N ALA A 194 9.80 5.55 -4.06
CA ALA A 194 10.09 4.52 -5.04
C ALA A 194 9.85 3.13 -4.44
N GLU A 195 8.87 2.38 -4.95
CA GLU A 195 8.59 1.00 -4.55
C GLU A 195 9.02 0.07 -5.69
N THR A 196 10.12 -0.65 -5.52
CA THR A 196 10.79 -1.39 -6.60
C THR A 196 10.81 -2.88 -6.31
N THR A 197 10.08 -3.65 -7.12
CA THR A 197 10.14 -5.12 -7.14
C THR A 197 10.95 -5.59 -8.35
N VAL A 198 12.06 -6.28 -8.11
CA VAL A 198 13.05 -6.64 -9.13
C VAL A 198 13.44 -8.12 -9.05
N LYS A 199 13.56 -8.76 -10.20
CA LYS A 199 14.02 -10.15 -10.32
C LYS A 199 15.10 -10.28 -11.38
N ASN A 200 16.23 -10.88 -11.02
CA ASN A 200 17.36 -11.14 -11.91
C ASN A 200 17.88 -9.88 -12.63
N VAL A 201 17.83 -8.72 -11.96
CA VAL A 201 18.44 -7.47 -12.46
C VAL A 201 19.84 -7.38 -11.89
N ALA A 202 20.86 -7.16 -12.72
CA ALA A 202 22.24 -7.21 -12.23
C ALA A 202 22.53 -6.12 -11.19
N ARG A 203 22.03 -4.90 -11.40
CA ARG A 203 22.23 -3.73 -10.53
C ARG A 203 20.94 -2.94 -10.34
N VAL A 204 20.64 -2.59 -9.10
CA VAL A 204 19.41 -1.86 -8.76
C VAL A 204 19.78 -0.67 -7.89
N ASN A 205 19.29 0.51 -8.25
CA ASN A 205 19.47 1.73 -7.48
C ASN A 205 18.15 2.09 -6.77
N GLY A 206 18.22 2.62 -5.55
CA GLY A 206 17.03 2.99 -4.79
C GLY A 206 16.25 4.17 -5.37
N PHE A 207 16.93 5.15 -5.96
CA PHE A 207 16.28 6.32 -6.55
C PHE A 207 16.72 6.59 -7.98
N LEU A 208 18.03 6.76 -8.17
CA LEU A 208 18.61 7.27 -9.41
C LEU A 208 19.98 6.65 -9.69
N CYS A 209 20.55 6.84 -10.89
CA CYS A 209 21.91 6.35 -11.19
C CYS A 209 22.98 7.39 -10.82
N GLU A 210 22.93 8.58 -11.40
CA GLU A 210 23.90 9.66 -11.16
C GLU A 210 23.21 10.94 -10.66
N ASN A 211 23.78 11.55 -9.61
CA ASN A 211 23.27 12.78 -8.99
C ASN A 211 24.32 13.89 -8.99
N THR A 212 23.95 15.04 -9.54
CA THR A 212 24.64 16.34 -9.48
C THR A 212 23.73 17.43 -8.90
N GLY A 213 22.42 17.15 -8.76
CA GLY A 213 21.42 18.03 -8.16
C GLY A 213 21.08 17.69 -6.69
N ASP A 214 19.84 18.00 -6.29
CA ASP A 214 19.29 17.78 -4.95
C ASP A 214 18.47 16.48 -4.87
N LEU A 215 18.63 15.74 -3.76
CA LEU A 215 17.78 14.61 -3.38
C LEU A 215 17.45 14.69 -1.89
N ARG A 216 16.18 14.97 -1.56
CA ARG A 216 15.78 15.23 -0.16
C ARG A 216 14.43 14.66 0.24
N GLY A 217 14.33 14.12 1.45
CA GLY A 217 13.05 13.68 2.01
C GLY A 217 12.41 12.49 1.28
N CYS A 218 13.16 11.77 0.44
CA CYS A 218 12.64 10.69 -0.40
C CYS A 218 12.72 9.34 0.31
N SER A 219 11.85 8.41 -0.04
CA SER A 219 11.86 7.04 0.48
C SER A 219 11.93 6.01 -0.64
N THR A 220 12.69 4.94 -0.45
CA THR A 220 12.75 3.81 -1.38
C THR A 220 12.59 2.49 -0.65
N GLU A 221 11.77 1.62 -1.23
CA GLU A 221 11.54 0.25 -0.80
C GLU A 221 11.92 -0.69 -1.94
N ILE A 222 12.96 -1.49 -1.75
CA ILE A 222 13.47 -2.42 -2.76
C ILE A 222 13.20 -3.85 -2.31
N SER A 223 12.45 -4.61 -3.10
CA SER A 223 12.28 -6.05 -2.97
C SER A 223 12.97 -6.75 -4.15
N ALA A 224 14.03 -7.51 -3.86
CA ALA A 224 14.92 -8.02 -4.90
C ALA A 224 15.18 -9.52 -4.79
N VAL A 225 15.16 -10.23 -5.93
CA VAL A 225 15.56 -11.64 -6.01
C VAL A 225 16.60 -11.84 -7.10
N GLY A 226 17.71 -12.52 -6.78
CA GLY A 226 18.73 -12.89 -7.77
C GLY A 226 19.50 -11.70 -8.36
N CYS A 227 19.63 -10.62 -7.61
CA CYS A 227 20.32 -9.40 -8.06
C CYS A 227 21.78 -9.40 -7.58
N SER A 228 22.71 -9.04 -8.47
CA SER A 228 24.15 -9.08 -8.12
C SER A 228 24.54 -7.93 -7.19
N LEU A 229 23.94 -6.75 -7.37
CA LEU A 229 24.25 -5.56 -6.58
C LEU A 229 22.98 -4.73 -6.35
N ILE A 230 22.74 -4.37 -5.10
CA ILE A 230 21.76 -3.34 -4.74
C ILE A 230 22.51 -2.12 -4.19
N ARG A 231 22.13 -0.93 -4.65
CA ARG A 231 22.58 0.35 -4.12
C ARG A 231 21.40 1.03 -3.44
N GLY A 232 21.53 1.31 -2.16
CA GLY A 232 20.43 1.86 -1.37
C GLY A 232 19.96 3.23 -1.88
N LEU A 233 20.88 4.08 -2.39
CA LEU A 233 20.51 5.35 -3.02
C LEU A 233 20.73 5.30 -4.53
N LEU A 234 22.00 5.20 -4.95
CA LEU A 234 22.41 5.46 -6.34
C LEU A 234 23.83 4.98 -6.66
N TYR A 235 24.27 5.14 -7.91
CA TYR A 235 25.63 4.79 -8.32
C TYR A 235 26.65 5.89 -7.99
N ARG A 236 26.46 7.12 -8.48
CA ARG A 236 27.39 8.25 -8.29
C ARG A 236 26.73 9.51 -7.75
N ASN A 237 27.27 10.06 -6.67
CA ASN A 237 26.85 11.35 -6.13
C ASN A 237 28.00 12.37 -6.26
N TYR A 238 27.81 13.37 -7.12
CA TYR A 238 28.65 14.56 -7.27
C TYR A 238 27.92 15.84 -6.85
N GLY A 239 26.64 15.73 -6.53
CA GLY A 239 25.73 16.86 -6.38
C GLY A 239 25.79 17.54 -5.03
N ASN A 240 24.69 18.19 -4.70
CA ASN A 240 24.49 18.75 -3.37
C ASN A 240 24.28 17.62 -2.34
N ALA A 241 24.07 18.01 -1.08
CA ALA A 241 23.85 17.05 -0.01
C ALA A 241 22.57 16.21 -0.26
N ILE A 242 22.66 14.90 -0.04
CA ILE A 242 21.50 14.01 0.06
C ILE A 242 21.03 14.03 1.51
N GLU A 243 19.77 14.38 1.73
CA GLU A 243 19.25 14.62 3.08
C GLU A 243 17.92 13.94 3.36
N ASP A 244 17.72 13.50 4.61
CA ASP A 244 16.42 13.06 5.13
C ASP A 244 15.77 11.93 4.30
N CYS A 245 16.57 11.08 3.66
CA CYS A 245 16.07 9.98 2.84
C CYS A 245 15.96 8.66 3.62
N VAL A 246 15.01 7.82 3.24
CA VAL A 246 14.80 6.49 3.84
C VAL A 246 15.02 5.41 2.79
N VAL A 247 15.80 4.39 3.14
CA VAL A 247 16.13 3.25 2.29
C VAL A 247 15.75 1.99 3.04
N ILE A 248 14.84 1.20 2.45
CA ILE A 248 14.43 -0.10 2.95
C ILE A 248 14.70 -1.13 1.86
N VAL A 249 15.48 -2.16 2.18
CA VAL A 249 15.83 -3.22 1.22
C VAL A 249 15.53 -4.58 1.82
N THR A 250 14.77 -5.39 1.10
CA THR A 250 14.62 -6.82 1.36
C THR A 250 15.06 -7.58 0.12
N GLY A 251 15.88 -8.62 0.27
CA GLY A 251 16.25 -9.39 -0.90
C GLY A 251 16.83 -10.76 -0.64
N GLU A 252 16.65 -11.63 -1.63
CA GLU A 252 17.17 -12.99 -1.65
C GLU A 252 18.16 -13.19 -2.80
N ASP A 253 19.19 -14.01 -2.55
CA ASP A 253 20.24 -14.29 -3.52
C ASP A 253 20.98 -13.00 -3.95
N ILE A 254 21.30 -12.16 -2.95
CA ILE A 254 21.94 -10.85 -3.16
C ILE A 254 23.42 -10.92 -2.85
N ALA A 255 24.26 -10.75 -3.87
CA ALA A 255 25.72 -10.91 -3.73
C ALA A 255 26.38 -9.72 -3.01
N GLU A 256 25.97 -8.49 -3.35
CA GLU A 256 26.56 -7.28 -2.81
C GLU A 256 25.50 -6.21 -2.50
N PHE A 257 25.68 -5.51 -1.37
CA PHE A 257 24.90 -4.34 -1.01
C PHE A 257 25.78 -3.13 -0.73
N ILE A 258 25.52 -2.04 -1.43
CA ILE A 258 26.12 -0.74 -1.18
C ILE A 258 25.04 0.14 -0.54
N CYS A 259 25.21 0.47 0.73
CA CYS A 259 24.20 1.11 1.55
C CYS A 259 23.74 2.46 0.99
N ALA A 260 24.68 3.29 0.55
CA ALA A 260 24.42 4.64 0.08
C ALA A 260 24.68 4.74 -1.43
N ALA A 261 25.86 5.22 -1.83
CA ALA A 261 26.29 5.33 -3.21
C ALA A 261 27.58 4.55 -3.47
N SER A 262 27.78 4.03 -4.69
CA SER A 262 29.05 3.38 -5.00
C SER A 262 30.23 4.34 -5.03
N GLN A 263 30.01 5.57 -5.49
CA GLN A 263 30.97 6.65 -5.48
C GLN A 263 30.27 7.90 -4.95
N ASN A 264 30.66 8.37 -3.78
CA ASN A 264 30.11 9.53 -3.13
C ASN A 264 31.20 10.60 -2.97
N TYR A 265 30.86 11.81 -3.43
CA TYR A 265 31.72 12.99 -3.38
C TYR A 265 31.00 14.20 -2.76
N ALA A 266 29.84 13.97 -2.13
CA ALA A 266 29.04 15.01 -1.50
C ALA A 266 28.30 14.50 -0.25
N PRO A 267 27.97 15.38 0.72
CA PRO A 267 27.43 14.94 2.01
C PRO A 267 26.15 14.09 1.90
N ILE A 268 26.07 13.05 2.71
CA ILE A 268 24.84 12.27 2.96
C ILE A 268 24.55 12.37 4.43
N ARG A 269 23.35 12.84 4.80
CA ARG A 269 23.01 13.09 6.21
C ARG A 269 21.55 12.86 6.54
N LYS A 270 21.29 12.56 7.81
CA LYS A 270 19.96 12.29 8.37
C LYS A 270 19.17 11.22 7.60
N CYS A 271 19.86 10.36 6.87
CA CYS A 271 19.27 9.29 6.11
C CYS A 271 19.20 8.01 6.95
N ILE A 272 18.22 7.17 6.65
CA ILE A 272 17.98 5.91 7.36
C ILE A 272 18.09 4.78 6.37
N PHE A 273 18.91 3.78 6.69
CA PHE A 273 19.15 2.62 5.86
C PHE A 273 18.84 1.36 6.63
N SER A 274 17.87 0.58 6.14
CA SER A 274 17.51 -0.72 6.70
C SER A 274 17.55 -1.78 5.61
N ALA A 275 18.38 -2.80 5.77
CA ALA A 275 18.50 -3.87 4.78
C ALA A 275 18.42 -5.25 5.44
N ARG A 276 17.64 -6.15 4.84
CA ARG A 276 17.51 -7.57 5.21
C ARG A 276 17.80 -8.42 3.99
N LEU A 277 18.97 -9.04 3.96
CA LEU A 277 19.48 -9.66 2.76
C LEU A 277 19.92 -11.09 3.01
N THR A 278 19.44 -12.01 2.17
CA THR A 278 19.92 -13.39 2.11
C THR A 278 20.97 -13.49 0.98
N PRO A 279 22.23 -13.82 1.27
CA PRO A 279 23.24 -13.99 0.23
C PRO A 279 22.99 -15.25 -0.62
N PRO A 280 23.70 -15.38 -1.76
CA PRO A 280 23.72 -16.60 -2.53
C PRO A 280 24.14 -17.80 -1.69
N ALA A 281 23.62 -18.98 -2.04
CA ALA A 281 23.89 -20.19 -1.28
C ALA A 281 25.40 -20.46 -1.14
N GLY A 282 25.85 -20.67 0.10
CA GLY A 282 27.26 -20.90 0.43
C GLY A 282 28.14 -19.65 0.40
N GLN A 283 27.57 -18.46 0.21
CA GLN A 283 28.28 -17.19 0.27
C GLN A 283 27.89 -16.40 1.53
N LYS A 284 28.68 -15.38 1.86
CA LYS A 284 28.36 -14.39 2.88
C LYS A 284 27.89 -13.11 2.21
N LEU A 285 27.02 -12.37 2.88
CA LEU A 285 26.64 -11.04 2.42
C LEU A 285 27.87 -10.13 2.45
N THR A 286 28.18 -9.52 1.30
CA THR A 286 29.15 -8.41 1.25
C THR A 286 28.40 -7.11 1.27
N TRP A 287 28.65 -6.27 2.28
CA TRP A 287 28.07 -4.93 2.31
C TRP A 287 29.06 -3.87 2.79
N ARG A 288 28.87 -2.63 2.30
CA ARG A 288 29.60 -1.43 2.73
C ARG A 288 28.73 -0.20 2.53
N VAL A 289 29.12 0.95 3.11
CA VAL A 289 28.43 2.23 2.86
C VAL A 289 28.54 2.65 1.40
N GLY A 290 29.75 2.57 0.85
CA GLY A 290 30.10 3.17 -0.45
C GLY A 290 31.57 3.54 -0.47
N ASP A 291 32.07 3.99 -1.62
CA ASP A 291 33.32 4.77 -1.66
C ASP A 291 32.96 6.22 -1.37
N ASP A 292 33.22 6.67 -0.14
CA ASP A 292 32.51 7.80 0.44
C ASP A 292 33.34 9.06 0.73
N ASN A 293 34.67 8.96 0.71
CA ASN A 293 35.56 10.12 0.95
C ASN A 293 35.19 10.96 2.21
N ASP A 294 34.70 10.32 3.27
CA ASP A 294 34.25 10.92 4.53
C ASP A 294 33.00 11.84 4.44
N TYR A 295 32.17 11.67 3.41
CA TYR A 295 30.93 12.43 3.22
C TYR A 295 29.68 11.81 3.87
N PHE A 296 29.74 10.58 4.35
CA PHE A 296 28.67 9.88 5.05
C PHE A 296 28.67 10.31 6.52
N GLU A 297 27.81 11.26 6.83
CA GLU A 297 27.76 11.86 8.15
C GLU A 297 27.26 10.87 9.22
N SER A 298 27.68 11.09 10.47
CA SER A 298 27.23 10.29 11.62
C SER A 298 25.75 10.49 12.00
N SER A 299 25.07 11.44 11.34
CA SER A 299 23.63 11.66 11.47
C SER A 299 22.80 10.60 10.74
N ASN A 300 23.44 9.74 9.94
CA ASN A 300 22.78 8.62 9.28
C ASN A 300 22.63 7.41 10.21
N GLU A 301 21.54 6.69 10.04
CA GLU A 301 21.24 5.45 10.77
C GLU A 301 21.36 4.27 9.81
N VAL A 302 22.14 3.25 10.16
CA VAL A 302 22.38 2.08 9.30
C VAL A 302 22.12 0.79 10.07
N GLU A 303 21.21 -0.01 9.55
CA GLU A 303 20.92 -1.36 10.02
C GLU A 303 20.94 -2.34 8.85
N VAL A 304 21.98 -3.16 8.76
CA VAL A 304 22.07 -4.23 7.76
C VAL A 304 22.09 -5.58 8.45
N ARG A 305 21.11 -6.42 8.14
CA ARG A 305 20.95 -7.78 8.67
C ARG A 305 21.16 -8.78 7.55
N GLU A 306 22.21 -9.59 7.69
CA GLU A 306 22.40 -10.80 6.89
C GLU A 306 21.49 -11.91 7.43
N ILE A 307 20.73 -12.53 6.54
CA ILE A 307 19.88 -13.67 6.85
C ILE A 307 20.62 -14.93 6.42
N THR A 308 21.06 -15.76 7.38
CA THR A 308 21.81 -16.98 7.12
C THR A 308 20.90 -18.16 6.78
N ARG A 309 21.20 -18.86 5.68
CA ARG A 309 20.55 -20.13 5.35
C ARG A 309 21.09 -21.24 6.27
N ASN A 310 20.41 -21.56 7.37
CA ASN A 310 20.60 -22.88 8.02
C ASN A 310 20.00 -23.98 7.14
N GLU A 311 20.45 -25.23 7.29
CA GLU A 311 19.99 -26.37 6.47
C GLU A 311 18.48 -26.69 6.65
N ASP A 312 17.81 -26.08 7.65
CA ASP A 312 16.35 -26.09 7.84
C ASP A 312 15.68 -24.70 7.63
N ALA A 313 16.43 -23.76 7.04
CA ALA A 313 16.05 -22.38 6.71
C ALA A 313 15.75 -22.19 5.22
N SER A 314 15.48 -23.28 4.48
CA SER A 314 14.79 -23.12 3.20
C SER A 314 13.51 -22.33 3.47
N THR A 315 13.32 -21.23 2.73
CA THR A 315 12.04 -20.54 2.69
C THR A 315 11.00 -21.44 2.03
N GLY A 316 11.36 -22.54 1.36
CA GLY A 316 10.46 -23.36 0.54
C GLY A 316 10.47 -22.87 -0.91
N SER A 317 9.93 -23.67 -1.84
CA SER A 317 9.84 -23.34 -3.26
C SER A 317 8.47 -22.79 -3.68
N GLY A 318 7.56 -22.60 -2.73
CA GLY A 318 6.20 -22.11 -3.00
C GLY A 318 5.31 -23.14 -3.69
N THR A 319 5.71 -24.41 -3.73
CA THR A 319 4.92 -25.50 -4.32
C THR A 319 4.09 -26.20 -3.25
N GLN A 320 3.07 -26.96 -3.65
CA GLN A 320 2.23 -27.69 -2.69
C GLN A 320 3.03 -28.65 -1.79
N SER A 321 4.04 -29.33 -2.35
CA SER A 321 4.90 -30.26 -1.60
C SER A 321 5.99 -29.57 -0.78
N ASP A 322 6.27 -28.31 -1.07
CA ASP A 322 7.32 -27.53 -0.43
C ASP A 322 6.91 -26.03 -0.39
N PRO A 323 5.94 -25.70 0.48
CA PRO A 323 5.37 -24.35 0.57
C PRO A 323 6.39 -23.36 1.14
N TYR A 324 6.19 -22.08 0.85
CA TYR A 324 6.92 -21.01 1.48
C TYR A 324 6.64 -20.99 2.99
N ARG A 325 7.67 -21.02 3.83
CA ARG A 325 7.61 -21.16 5.28
C ARG A 325 7.73 -19.78 5.95
N LEU A 326 6.61 -19.28 6.47
CA LEU A 326 6.52 -17.96 7.11
C LEU A 326 6.80 -18.09 8.61
N ARG A 327 7.74 -17.31 9.13
CA ARG A 327 8.25 -17.39 10.51
C ARG A 327 8.24 -16.05 11.24
N GLU A 328 8.35 -14.94 10.52
CA GLU A 328 8.29 -13.58 11.08
C GLU A 328 7.41 -12.64 10.24
N ALA A 329 7.11 -11.45 10.77
CA ALA A 329 6.16 -10.51 10.16
C ALA A 329 6.56 -10.09 8.75
N GLN A 330 7.87 -9.99 8.49
CA GLN A 330 8.45 -9.63 7.21
C GLN A 330 8.23 -10.71 6.15
N ASP A 331 8.16 -12.00 6.53
CA ASP A 331 7.94 -13.09 5.59
C ASP A 331 6.55 -13.00 4.93
N LEU A 332 5.60 -12.31 5.58
CA LEU A 332 4.23 -12.15 5.07
C LEU A 332 4.18 -11.33 3.77
N ASP A 333 5.20 -10.50 3.50
CA ASP A 333 5.29 -9.79 2.22
C ASP A 333 5.55 -10.73 1.04
N MET A 334 6.02 -11.97 1.27
CA MET A 334 6.13 -13.00 0.22
C MET A 334 4.79 -13.31 -0.46
N LEU A 335 3.66 -13.08 0.22
CA LEU A 335 2.34 -13.24 -0.38
C LEU A 335 2.05 -12.16 -1.42
N ARG A 336 2.70 -10.99 -1.33
CA ARG A 336 2.66 -9.95 -2.38
C ARG A 336 3.47 -10.38 -3.59
N TYR A 337 4.62 -11.01 -3.35
CA TYR A 337 5.60 -11.35 -4.39
C TYR A 337 5.21 -12.60 -5.19
N GLU A 338 4.65 -13.61 -4.54
CA GLU A 338 4.30 -14.90 -5.15
C GLU A 338 2.80 -15.23 -4.90
N PRO A 339 1.85 -14.39 -5.35
CA PRO A 339 0.44 -14.46 -4.94
C PRO A 339 -0.31 -15.71 -5.40
N LYS A 340 0.34 -16.61 -6.14
CA LYS A 340 -0.20 -17.90 -6.61
C LYS A 340 0.49 -19.11 -5.97
N ALA A 341 1.49 -18.88 -5.12
CA ALA A 341 2.26 -19.93 -4.46
C ALA A 341 1.55 -20.51 -3.23
N TYR A 342 2.14 -21.55 -2.66
CA TYR A 342 1.73 -22.16 -1.39
C TYR A 342 2.59 -21.60 -0.27
N PHE A 343 1.96 -21.22 0.83
CA PHE A 343 2.57 -20.63 2.01
C PHE A 343 2.07 -21.36 3.25
N ARG A 344 2.94 -21.50 4.25
CA ARG A 344 2.62 -22.12 5.53
C ARG A 344 3.29 -21.37 6.67
N LEU A 345 2.54 -21.05 7.72
CA LEU A 345 3.13 -20.55 8.96
C LEU A 345 3.85 -21.68 9.71
N GLU A 346 5.07 -21.40 10.17
CA GLU A 346 5.84 -22.30 11.03
C GLU A 346 5.92 -21.78 12.48
N ASN A 347 5.53 -20.53 12.71
CA ASN A 347 5.50 -19.90 14.02
C ASN A 347 4.30 -18.95 14.12
N ASP A 348 3.93 -18.59 15.34
CA ASP A 348 3.12 -17.40 15.58
C ASP A 348 3.93 -16.17 15.16
N ILE A 349 3.30 -15.30 14.36
CA ILE A 349 3.83 -14.04 13.86
C ILE A 349 3.20 -12.90 14.66
N ASP A 350 4.03 -12.11 15.34
CA ASP A 350 3.59 -10.93 16.08
C ASP A 350 4.05 -9.65 15.38
N PHE A 351 3.09 -8.81 14.96
CA PHE A 351 3.33 -7.50 14.37
C PHE A 351 3.59 -6.42 15.42
N ALA A 352 3.36 -6.69 16.71
CA ALA A 352 3.61 -5.78 17.83
C ALA A 352 2.96 -4.38 17.68
N GLY A 353 1.77 -4.33 17.09
CA GLY A 353 1.04 -3.10 16.74
C GLY A 353 1.45 -2.50 15.39
N GLY A 354 2.24 -3.22 14.59
CA GLY A 354 2.70 -2.82 13.27
C GLY A 354 1.56 -2.64 12.29
N VAL A 355 1.73 -1.67 11.39
CA VAL A 355 0.74 -1.38 10.34
C VAL A 355 1.06 -2.21 9.09
N LEU A 356 0.04 -2.85 8.53
CA LEU A 356 0.09 -3.59 7.27
C LEU A 356 -0.96 -3.04 6.31
N SER A 357 -0.55 -2.64 5.10
CA SER A 357 -1.50 -2.39 4.01
C SER A 357 -2.04 -3.72 3.48
N PRO A 358 -3.26 -3.80 2.96
CA PRO A 358 -3.78 -5.05 2.42
C PRO A 358 -2.84 -5.66 1.38
N LEU A 359 -2.67 -6.98 1.42
CA LEU A 359 -2.14 -7.73 0.28
C LEU A 359 -3.08 -7.51 -0.92
N GLY A 360 -2.56 -7.47 -2.15
CA GLY A 360 -3.35 -7.19 -3.34
C GLY A 360 -4.32 -8.32 -3.72
N GLU A 361 -4.14 -8.86 -4.93
CA GLU A 361 -4.84 -10.09 -5.34
C GLU A 361 -4.06 -11.32 -4.90
N PHE A 362 -4.75 -12.29 -4.31
CA PHE A 362 -4.14 -13.55 -3.86
C PHE A 362 -4.92 -14.75 -4.39
N GLY A 363 -4.25 -15.62 -5.13
CA GLY A 363 -4.82 -16.84 -5.71
C GLY A 363 -4.09 -18.13 -5.29
N GLY A 364 -3.15 -18.03 -4.33
CA GLY A 364 -2.37 -19.13 -3.78
C GLY A 364 -3.00 -19.77 -2.54
N VAL A 365 -2.20 -20.46 -1.73
CA VAL A 365 -2.64 -21.09 -0.47
C VAL A 365 -1.89 -20.47 0.70
N LEU A 366 -2.59 -19.93 1.68
CA LEU A 366 -2.04 -19.53 2.98
C LEU A 366 -2.56 -20.50 4.05
N ASP A 367 -1.70 -21.45 4.44
CA ASP A 367 -1.98 -22.37 5.54
C ASP A 367 -1.39 -21.80 6.85
N GLY A 368 -2.26 -21.39 7.76
CA GLY A 368 -1.87 -20.95 9.09
C GLY A 368 -1.29 -22.07 9.94
N ASN A 369 -1.49 -23.35 9.60
CA ASN A 369 -0.94 -24.50 10.32
C ASN A 369 -1.20 -24.46 11.85
N GLY A 370 -2.31 -23.83 12.26
CA GLY A 370 -2.68 -23.62 13.66
C GLY A 370 -1.97 -22.45 14.37
N HIS A 371 -1.09 -21.73 13.67
CA HIS A 371 -0.37 -20.56 14.18
C HIS A 371 -1.16 -19.26 14.01
N ALA A 372 -0.73 -18.24 14.75
CA ALA A 372 -1.38 -16.94 14.79
C ALA A 372 -0.60 -15.83 14.08
N ILE A 373 -1.31 -14.91 13.44
CA ILE A 373 -0.84 -13.56 13.12
C ILE A 373 -1.49 -12.60 14.11
N ARG A 374 -0.70 -11.92 14.94
CA ARG A 374 -1.22 -11.06 16.01
C ARG A 374 -0.68 -9.64 15.95
N GLY A 375 -1.41 -8.73 16.60
CA GLY A 375 -0.97 -7.35 16.79
C GLY A 375 -0.83 -6.56 15.48
N VAL A 376 -1.55 -6.94 14.42
CA VAL A 376 -1.50 -6.24 13.13
C VAL A 376 -2.59 -5.17 13.07
N SER A 377 -2.23 -3.95 12.68
CA SER A 377 -3.19 -2.90 12.35
C SER A 377 -3.28 -2.75 10.84
N PHE A 378 -4.47 -2.87 10.26
CA PHE A 378 -4.62 -2.67 8.82
C PHE A 378 -4.79 -1.19 8.49
N SER A 379 -4.00 -0.70 7.53
CA SER A 379 -4.22 0.63 6.94
C SER A 379 -5.27 0.56 5.83
N PHE A 380 -5.97 1.67 5.63
CA PHE A 380 -6.92 1.83 4.54
C PHE A 380 -6.20 2.25 3.25
N ALA A 381 -5.99 1.30 2.36
CA ALA A 381 -5.36 1.55 1.06
C ALA A 381 -6.41 1.91 0.00
N ALA A 382 -6.17 2.99 -0.75
CA ALA A 382 -7.05 3.43 -1.82
C ALA A 382 -7.12 2.40 -2.97
N GLY A 383 -8.32 2.21 -3.52
CA GLY A 383 -8.51 1.60 -4.83
C GLY A 383 -9.60 2.34 -5.60
N VAL A 384 -9.97 1.78 -6.76
CA VAL A 384 -10.78 2.48 -7.78
C VAL A 384 -12.05 3.14 -7.22
N ASN A 385 -12.76 2.47 -6.29
CA ASN A 385 -14.05 2.95 -5.78
C ASN A 385 -14.13 2.98 -4.23
N ASN A 386 -13.10 2.50 -3.54
CA ASN A 386 -13.11 2.29 -2.11
C ASN A 386 -11.70 2.29 -1.52
N HIS A 387 -11.61 2.60 -0.23
CA HIS A 387 -10.45 2.34 0.60
C HIS A 387 -10.65 1.00 1.30
N ALA A 388 -9.64 0.13 1.26
CA ALA A 388 -9.73 -1.24 1.74
C ALA A 388 -8.77 -1.47 2.91
N ALA A 389 -9.22 -2.18 3.96
CA ALA A 389 -8.40 -2.63 5.08
C ALA A 389 -8.70 -4.11 5.41
N ALA A 390 -7.73 -5.00 5.21
CA ALA A 390 -7.77 -6.42 5.55
C ALA A 390 -6.38 -7.05 5.37
N LEU A 391 -6.20 -8.32 5.74
CA LEU A 391 -5.00 -9.06 5.34
C LEU A 391 -4.87 -9.13 3.81
N ILE A 392 -5.95 -9.46 3.10
CA ILE A 392 -6.01 -9.58 1.64
C ILE A 392 -7.11 -8.68 1.08
N ARG A 393 -6.84 -7.96 -0.01
CA ARG A 393 -7.85 -7.15 -0.71
C ARG A 393 -8.81 -8.06 -1.46
N ASN A 394 -8.27 -8.86 -2.39
CA ASN A 394 -9.04 -9.75 -3.25
C ASN A 394 -8.51 -11.19 -3.15
N LEU A 395 -9.25 -12.07 -2.46
CA LEU A 395 -8.98 -13.51 -2.48
C LEU A 395 -9.65 -14.10 -3.74
N LEU A 396 -8.85 -14.47 -4.72
CA LEU A 396 -9.31 -14.98 -6.02
C LEU A 396 -9.93 -16.38 -5.87
N LYS A 397 -10.62 -16.84 -6.92
CA LYS A 397 -11.31 -18.15 -6.92
C LYS A 397 -10.41 -19.35 -6.61
N THR A 398 -9.12 -19.29 -6.95
CA THR A 398 -8.13 -20.33 -6.62
C THR A 398 -7.53 -20.16 -5.22
N GLY A 399 -7.73 -19.01 -4.60
CA GLY A 399 -7.16 -18.64 -3.32
C GLY A 399 -7.75 -19.45 -2.16
N ILE A 400 -6.88 -19.90 -1.26
CA ILE A 400 -7.25 -20.63 -0.05
C ILE A 400 -6.55 -19.97 1.14
N VAL A 401 -7.31 -19.67 2.18
CA VAL A 401 -6.78 -19.33 3.51
C VAL A 401 -7.33 -20.35 4.49
N GLU A 402 -6.46 -21.06 5.20
CA GLU A 402 -6.90 -22.11 6.14
C GLU A 402 -6.10 -22.16 7.43
N ASN A 403 -6.69 -22.74 8.48
CA ASN A 403 -6.00 -23.06 9.75
C ASN A 403 -5.28 -21.87 10.42
N LEU A 404 -5.78 -20.66 10.20
CA LEU A 404 -5.14 -19.41 10.62
C LEU A 404 -5.86 -18.79 11.82
N VAL A 405 -5.09 -18.37 12.83
CA VAL A 405 -5.55 -17.45 13.87
C VAL A 405 -5.11 -16.03 13.51
N LEU A 406 -6.01 -15.06 13.54
CA LEU A 406 -5.71 -13.66 13.21
C LEU A 406 -6.23 -12.72 14.30
N GLU A 407 -5.39 -11.83 14.81
CA GLU A 407 -5.76 -10.77 15.74
C GLU A 407 -5.38 -9.42 15.12
N CYS A 408 -6.38 -8.60 14.79
CA CYS A 408 -6.19 -7.39 14.00
C CYS A 408 -7.01 -6.20 14.51
N SER A 409 -6.55 -4.99 14.16
CA SER A 409 -7.28 -3.74 14.38
C SER A 409 -7.33 -2.88 13.12
N MET A 410 -8.34 -2.04 13.00
CA MET A 410 -8.44 -1.03 11.94
C MET A 410 -9.30 0.15 12.41
N ASP A 411 -8.88 1.36 12.02
CA ASP A 411 -9.63 2.60 12.23
C ASP A 411 -9.63 3.37 10.92
N ALA A 412 -10.83 3.61 10.40
CA ALA A 412 -11.01 4.28 9.12
C ALA A 412 -10.78 5.79 9.19
N GLY A 413 -10.84 6.39 10.38
CA GLY A 413 -10.87 7.84 10.59
C GLY A 413 -12.18 8.49 10.10
N GLU A 414 -12.65 8.10 8.92
CA GLU A 414 -13.88 8.53 8.26
C GLU A 414 -14.75 7.37 7.78
N LEU A 415 -16.06 7.60 7.79
CA LEU A 415 -17.07 6.57 7.55
C LEU A 415 -17.28 6.21 6.08
N GLU A 416 -16.97 7.08 5.12
CA GLU A 416 -17.38 6.88 3.73
C GLU A 416 -16.34 6.12 2.91
N LYS A 417 -16.81 5.18 2.07
CA LYS A 417 -15.99 4.39 1.14
C LYS A 417 -14.93 3.51 1.80
N THR A 418 -15.05 3.21 3.09
CA THR A 418 -14.08 2.42 3.87
C THR A 418 -14.58 0.99 4.08
N ASP A 419 -14.11 0.08 3.22
CA ASP A 419 -14.44 -1.34 3.27
C ASP A 419 -13.38 -2.11 4.06
N ALA A 420 -13.81 -2.91 5.03
CA ALA A 420 -12.90 -3.53 5.98
C ALA A 420 -13.26 -4.98 6.29
N ALA A 421 -12.24 -5.80 6.56
CA ALA A 421 -12.40 -7.17 7.01
C ALA A 421 -11.17 -7.68 7.76
N GLY A 422 -11.30 -8.81 8.46
CA GLY A 422 -10.13 -9.50 9.00
C GLY A 422 -9.26 -10.13 7.91
N ILE A 423 -9.82 -11.08 7.16
CA ILE A 423 -9.03 -11.87 6.19
C ILE A 423 -9.08 -11.26 4.79
N ALA A 424 -10.27 -11.08 4.20
CA ALA A 424 -10.37 -10.66 2.80
C ALA A 424 -11.45 -9.60 2.59
N VAL A 425 -11.17 -8.47 1.92
CA VAL A 425 -12.27 -7.53 1.57
C VAL A 425 -13.23 -8.18 0.57
N ARG A 426 -12.72 -8.79 -0.50
CA ARG A 426 -13.52 -9.57 -1.45
C ARG A 426 -13.04 -11.02 -1.47
N ASN A 427 -13.96 -11.96 -1.24
CA ASN A 427 -13.70 -13.40 -1.31
C ASN A 427 -14.39 -14.05 -2.52
N GLU A 428 -13.59 -14.65 -3.40
CA GLU A 428 -14.04 -15.54 -4.47
C GLU A 428 -13.59 -16.99 -4.26
N GLY A 429 -12.65 -17.21 -3.33
CA GLY A 429 -12.01 -18.48 -3.02
C GLY A 429 -12.54 -19.16 -1.76
N THR A 430 -11.66 -19.83 -1.01
CA THR A 430 -12.03 -20.59 0.19
C THR A 430 -11.33 -20.05 1.44
N ILE A 431 -12.09 -19.75 2.49
CA ILE A 431 -11.57 -19.44 3.82
C ILE A 431 -12.13 -20.49 4.78
N ARG A 432 -11.27 -21.29 5.42
CA ARG A 432 -11.77 -22.39 6.27
C ARG A 432 -10.95 -22.65 7.52
N ASN A 433 -11.61 -23.06 8.60
CA ASN A 433 -10.96 -23.37 9.88
C ASN A 433 -10.07 -22.21 10.39
N CYS A 434 -10.57 -20.97 10.25
CA CYS A 434 -9.86 -19.76 10.71
C CYS A 434 -10.53 -19.17 11.96
N SER A 435 -9.73 -18.57 12.84
CA SER A 435 -10.21 -17.82 14.01
C SER A 435 -9.78 -16.37 13.92
N VAL A 436 -10.71 -15.41 13.90
CA VAL A 436 -10.40 -13.97 13.80
C VAL A 436 -10.89 -13.20 15.01
N THR A 437 -10.00 -12.43 15.63
CA THR A 437 -10.34 -11.38 16.59
C THR A 437 -10.08 -10.04 15.91
N ALA A 438 -11.11 -9.20 15.78
CA ALA A 438 -11.00 -7.93 15.07
C ALA A 438 -11.61 -6.77 15.85
N GLN A 439 -10.86 -5.67 15.95
CA GLN A 439 -11.38 -4.37 16.38
C GLN A 439 -11.51 -3.45 15.17
N ALA A 440 -12.71 -2.92 14.91
CA ALA A 440 -12.97 -2.05 13.77
C ALA A 440 -13.69 -0.77 14.18
N VAL A 441 -13.20 0.37 13.71
CA VAL A 441 -13.76 1.70 14.03
C VAL A 441 -14.10 2.43 12.74
N LYS A 442 -15.30 3.03 12.68
CA LYS A 442 -15.78 3.92 11.59
C LYS A 442 -15.72 3.30 10.19
N CYS A 443 -15.84 1.99 10.06
CA CYS A 443 -15.85 1.35 8.74
C CYS A 443 -17.23 1.49 8.09
N TYR A 444 -17.28 1.89 6.81
CA TYR A 444 -18.53 1.91 6.05
C TYR A 444 -19.17 0.52 5.99
N ALA A 445 -18.37 -0.50 5.64
CA ALA A 445 -18.81 -1.88 5.55
C ALA A 445 -17.73 -2.79 6.15
N PHE A 446 -18.13 -3.62 7.11
CA PHE A 446 -17.21 -4.47 7.85
C PHE A 446 -17.75 -5.89 8.00
N GLY A 447 -16.92 -6.87 7.68
CA GLY A 447 -17.17 -8.27 7.99
C GLY A 447 -15.99 -8.93 8.70
N GLY A 448 -16.24 -9.66 9.78
CA GLY A 448 -15.16 -10.24 10.60
C GLY A 448 -14.20 -11.15 9.82
N ILE A 449 -14.71 -11.93 8.86
CA ILE A 449 -13.88 -12.68 7.91
C ILE A 449 -13.74 -11.91 6.59
N THR A 450 -14.86 -11.52 5.99
CA THR A 450 -14.86 -10.84 4.69
C THR A 450 -15.91 -9.76 4.57
N ARG A 451 -15.63 -8.68 3.83
CA ARG A 451 -16.66 -7.69 3.53
C ARG A 451 -17.63 -8.23 2.47
N ASN A 452 -17.13 -8.82 1.37
CA ASN A 452 -17.95 -9.33 0.27
C ASN A 452 -17.57 -10.77 -0.11
N ASN A 453 -18.38 -11.75 0.31
CA ASN A 453 -18.27 -13.13 -0.15
C ASN A 453 -19.08 -13.33 -1.45
N THR A 454 -18.40 -13.54 -2.56
CA THR A 454 -19.05 -13.65 -3.88
C THR A 454 -19.67 -15.03 -4.10
N ALA A 455 -20.39 -15.20 -5.22
CA ALA A 455 -21.09 -16.45 -5.54
C ALA A 455 -20.20 -17.71 -5.61
N THR A 456 -18.90 -17.54 -5.84
CA THR A 456 -17.94 -18.66 -5.83
C THR A 456 -17.24 -18.86 -4.50
N GLY A 457 -17.40 -17.91 -3.57
CA GLY A 457 -16.68 -17.89 -2.29
C GLY A 457 -17.27 -18.81 -1.23
N TRP A 458 -16.39 -19.49 -0.50
CA TRP A 458 -16.71 -20.40 0.59
C TRP A 458 -16.08 -19.92 1.89
N ILE A 459 -16.87 -19.91 2.96
CA ILE A 459 -16.41 -19.66 4.32
C ILE A 459 -16.91 -20.81 5.21
N GLU A 460 -15.98 -21.59 5.75
CA GLU A 460 -16.30 -22.86 6.42
C GLU A 460 -15.63 -22.98 7.78
N ASP A 461 -16.38 -23.37 8.80
CA ASP A 461 -15.84 -23.71 10.12
C ASP A 461 -14.97 -22.60 10.75
N CYS A 462 -15.29 -21.34 10.44
CA CYS A 462 -14.60 -20.17 10.99
C CYS A 462 -15.23 -19.69 12.30
N THR A 463 -14.41 -19.17 13.22
CA THR A 463 -14.86 -18.48 14.42
C THR A 463 -14.40 -17.03 14.39
N VAL A 464 -15.27 -16.10 14.77
CA VAL A 464 -14.90 -14.67 14.89
C VAL A 464 -15.35 -14.09 16.22
N SER A 465 -14.54 -13.16 16.73
CA SER A 465 -14.86 -12.27 17.83
C SER A 465 -14.62 -10.83 17.36
N ILE A 466 -15.68 -10.07 17.13
CA ILE A 466 -15.56 -8.70 16.63
C ILE A 466 -16.00 -7.68 17.68
N VAL A 467 -15.25 -6.59 17.76
CA VAL A 467 -15.60 -5.38 18.50
C VAL A 467 -15.65 -4.24 17.50
N THR A 468 -16.83 -3.65 17.31
CA THR A 468 -17.01 -2.54 16.35
C THR A 468 -17.49 -1.28 17.04
N ASP A 469 -17.00 -0.13 16.59
CA ASP A 469 -17.45 1.19 17.03
C ASP A 469 -17.77 2.08 15.82
N GLU A 470 -18.97 2.63 15.78
CA GLU A 470 -19.46 3.52 14.71
C GLU A 470 -19.34 2.92 13.28
N CYS A 471 -19.37 1.60 13.11
CA CYS A 471 -19.37 0.97 11.78
C CYS A 471 -20.77 0.95 11.17
N LYS A 472 -20.93 1.31 9.89
CA LYS A 472 -22.27 1.47 9.31
C LYS A 472 -22.96 0.15 8.99
N PHE A 473 -22.34 -0.71 8.17
CA PHE A 473 -22.84 -2.04 7.82
C PHE A 473 -21.95 -3.15 8.40
N VAL A 474 -22.50 -3.99 9.27
CA VAL A 474 -21.72 -4.99 10.01
C VAL A 474 -22.25 -6.41 9.81
N GLY A 475 -21.41 -7.31 9.29
CA GLY A 475 -21.64 -8.74 9.35
C GLY A 475 -20.68 -9.40 10.31
N GLY A 476 -21.16 -10.26 11.21
CA GLY A 476 -20.27 -11.01 12.10
C GLY A 476 -19.18 -11.75 11.31
N ILE A 477 -19.59 -12.58 10.34
CA ILE A 477 -18.69 -13.29 9.42
C ILE A 477 -18.48 -12.50 8.13
N ALA A 478 -19.58 -12.13 7.47
CA ALA A 478 -19.53 -11.45 6.17
C ALA A 478 -20.50 -10.28 6.08
N GLU A 479 -20.09 -9.09 5.66
CA GLU A 479 -21.04 -7.98 5.48
C GLU A 479 -22.06 -8.32 4.39
N TYR A 480 -21.59 -8.60 3.17
CA TYR A 480 -22.41 -9.05 2.06
C TYR A 480 -21.94 -10.43 1.60
N GLN A 481 -22.87 -11.38 1.42
CA GLN A 481 -22.51 -12.71 0.95
C GLN A 481 -23.52 -13.30 -0.03
N THR A 482 -23.00 -13.86 -1.12
CA THR A 482 -23.73 -14.51 -2.23
C THR A 482 -23.23 -15.93 -2.51
N GLY A 483 -22.14 -16.35 -1.86
CA GLY A 483 -21.59 -17.69 -1.91
C GLY A 483 -22.14 -18.59 -0.80
N THR A 484 -21.27 -19.35 -0.13
CA THR A 484 -21.65 -20.22 1.00
C THR A 484 -20.90 -19.81 2.26
N VAL A 485 -21.64 -19.74 3.37
CA VAL A 485 -21.11 -19.64 4.74
C VAL A 485 -21.66 -20.82 5.54
N SER A 486 -20.79 -21.69 6.06
CA SER A 486 -21.22 -22.87 6.79
C SER A 486 -20.38 -23.19 8.02
N GLY A 487 -21.03 -23.71 9.07
CA GLY A 487 -20.34 -24.15 10.29
C GLY A 487 -19.68 -23.02 11.08
N CYS A 488 -19.99 -21.76 10.77
CA CYS A 488 -19.28 -20.61 11.33
C CYS A 488 -19.90 -20.13 12.65
N ARG A 489 -19.08 -19.57 13.53
CA ARG A 489 -19.50 -18.94 14.79
C ARG A 489 -19.04 -17.49 14.86
N ALA A 490 -19.93 -16.58 15.24
CA ALA A 490 -19.59 -15.18 15.48
C ALA A 490 -19.97 -14.74 16.88
N ASP A 491 -19.06 -14.07 17.58
CA ASP A 491 -19.34 -13.28 18.78
C ASP A 491 -19.19 -11.80 18.44
N VAL A 492 -20.27 -11.03 18.61
CA VAL A 492 -20.38 -9.67 18.07
C VAL A 492 -20.63 -8.68 19.20
N GLN A 493 -19.68 -7.78 19.44
CA GLN A 493 -19.82 -6.63 20.33
C GLN A 493 -19.86 -5.37 19.47
N ALA A 494 -21.06 -4.85 19.21
CA ALA A 494 -21.22 -3.71 18.32
C ALA A 494 -21.72 -2.47 19.07
N VAL A 495 -21.02 -1.36 18.88
CA VAL A 495 -21.40 -0.03 19.33
C VAL A 495 -21.75 0.82 18.11
N ASP A 496 -22.93 1.43 18.17
CA ASP A 496 -23.42 2.43 17.20
C ASP A 496 -23.32 1.96 15.75
N ALA A 497 -23.58 0.65 15.54
CA ALA A 497 -23.79 0.12 14.21
C ALA A 497 -25.14 0.57 13.65
N THR A 498 -25.18 0.96 12.37
CA THR A 498 -26.45 1.36 11.72
C THR A 498 -27.26 0.16 11.30
N SER A 499 -26.64 -0.78 10.57
CA SER A 499 -27.28 -2.04 10.17
C SER A 499 -26.34 -3.22 10.32
N MET A 500 -26.89 -4.37 10.73
CA MET A 500 -26.10 -5.55 10.97
C MET A 500 -26.87 -6.87 10.90
N GLY A 501 -26.12 -7.94 10.66
CA GLY A 501 -26.56 -9.29 11.00
C GLY A 501 -25.45 -10.07 11.71
N GLY A 502 -25.84 -10.84 12.72
CA GLY A 502 -24.88 -11.58 13.56
C GLY A 502 -24.00 -12.57 12.78
N ILE A 503 -24.45 -13.08 11.63
CA ILE A 503 -23.59 -13.82 10.68
C ILE A 503 -23.31 -12.98 9.45
N ALA A 504 -24.34 -12.45 8.79
CA ALA A 504 -24.16 -11.57 7.65
C ALA A 504 -25.15 -10.42 7.64
N TYR A 505 -24.75 -9.25 7.15
CA TYR A 505 -25.71 -8.18 6.93
C TYR A 505 -26.59 -8.52 5.72
N GLY A 506 -26.04 -8.57 4.50
CA GLY A 506 -26.75 -8.98 3.29
C GLY A 506 -26.50 -10.45 2.91
N ASN A 507 -27.55 -11.23 2.67
CA ASN A 507 -27.46 -12.62 2.18
C ASN A 507 -28.20 -12.81 0.85
N GLY A 508 -27.48 -13.10 -0.22
CA GLY A 508 -28.01 -13.63 -1.47
C GLY A 508 -27.56 -15.06 -1.79
N GLY A 509 -26.86 -15.72 -0.85
CA GLY A 509 -26.26 -17.05 -1.00
C GLY A 509 -26.84 -18.06 -0.02
N ALA A 510 -25.99 -18.84 0.63
CA ALA A 510 -26.42 -19.86 1.59
C ALA A 510 -25.67 -19.80 2.91
N ILE A 511 -26.42 -19.65 4.01
CA ILE A 511 -25.92 -19.77 5.38
C ILE A 511 -26.41 -21.08 5.98
N ARG A 512 -25.50 -21.93 6.46
CA ARG A 512 -25.88 -23.22 7.05
C ARG A 512 -25.14 -23.52 8.34
N ASN A 513 -25.86 -23.98 9.37
CA ASN A 513 -25.24 -24.44 10.62
C ASN A 513 -24.36 -23.38 11.30
N CYS A 514 -24.75 -22.10 11.23
CA CYS A 514 -23.97 -21.00 11.83
C CYS A 514 -24.58 -20.53 13.15
N ASN A 515 -23.76 -20.02 14.06
CA ASN A 515 -24.24 -19.48 15.34
C ASN A 515 -23.69 -18.07 15.61
N ALA A 516 -24.56 -17.13 15.94
CA ALA A 516 -24.16 -15.79 16.36
C ALA A 516 -24.49 -15.55 17.83
N SER A 517 -23.59 -14.92 18.58
CA SER A 517 -23.79 -14.44 19.95
C SER A 517 -23.28 -13.01 20.08
N GLY A 518 -23.61 -12.36 21.20
CA GLY A 518 -23.01 -11.07 21.56
C GLY A 518 -24.03 -10.01 21.95
N HIS A 519 -23.60 -8.75 21.95
CA HIS A 519 -24.38 -7.61 22.38
C HIS A 519 -24.21 -6.42 21.45
N VAL A 520 -25.31 -5.71 21.21
CA VAL A 520 -25.38 -4.54 20.34
C VAL A 520 -25.94 -3.36 21.12
N ARG A 521 -25.22 -2.25 21.17
CA ARG A 521 -25.73 -0.96 21.64
C ARG A 521 -25.73 0.00 20.46
N THR A 522 -26.86 0.64 20.14
CA THR A 522 -26.91 1.63 19.06
C THR A 522 -27.93 2.72 19.33
N ILE A 523 -27.59 3.95 18.94
CA ILE A 523 -28.49 5.11 18.95
C ILE A 523 -29.20 5.35 17.62
N TYR A 524 -28.80 4.66 16.55
CA TYR A 524 -29.36 4.86 15.20
C TYR A 524 -30.73 4.19 15.05
N GLY A 525 -31.64 4.85 14.33
CA GLY A 525 -33.01 4.35 14.09
C GLY A 525 -33.32 3.92 12.64
N GLY A 526 -32.44 4.21 11.69
CA GLY A 526 -32.72 4.10 10.25
C GLY A 526 -32.25 2.81 9.56
N GLY A 527 -31.90 1.76 10.30
CA GLY A 527 -31.26 0.55 9.75
C GLY A 527 -31.95 -0.77 10.13
N CYS A 528 -31.21 -1.88 10.05
CA CYS A 528 -31.69 -3.22 10.39
C CYS A 528 -30.76 -3.90 11.39
N LEU A 529 -31.28 -4.41 12.51
CA LEU A 529 -30.52 -5.30 13.40
C LEU A 529 -31.12 -6.69 13.37
N ALA A 530 -30.32 -7.69 13.04
CA ALA A 530 -30.77 -9.07 13.02
C ALA A 530 -29.79 -10.03 13.68
N GLY A 531 -30.32 -11.09 14.28
CA GLY A 531 -29.50 -12.08 14.97
C GLY A 531 -28.64 -12.92 14.04
N VAL A 532 -29.10 -13.19 12.81
CA VAL A 532 -28.36 -14.01 11.83
C VAL A 532 -28.13 -13.24 10.53
N VAL A 533 -29.19 -12.78 9.87
CA VAL A 533 -29.13 -12.04 8.60
C VAL A 533 -29.94 -10.75 8.68
N GLY A 534 -29.31 -9.61 8.38
CA GLY A 534 -29.99 -8.31 8.33
C GLY A 534 -30.98 -8.22 7.16
N GLU A 535 -30.47 -8.37 5.94
CA GLU A 535 -31.23 -8.36 4.71
C GLU A 535 -31.05 -9.69 3.96
N ASN A 536 -32.11 -10.50 3.91
CA ASN A 536 -32.10 -11.74 3.14
C ASN A 536 -32.69 -11.48 1.73
N LEU A 537 -31.82 -11.44 0.73
CA LEU A 537 -32.15 -11.19 -0.67
C LEU A 537 -32.90 -12.38 -1.28
N GLN A 538 -33.53 -12.20 -2.45
CA GLN A 538 -34.43 -13.19 -3.06
C GLN A 538 -33.83 -14.61 -3.27
N LYS A 539 -32.50 -14.75 -3.37
CA LYS A 539 -31.80 -16.03 -3.51
C LYS A 539 -31.18 -16.56 -2.21
N GLY A 540 -31.22 -15.75 -1.14
CA GLY A 540 -30.63 -16.04 0.15
C GLY A 540 -31.35 -17.15 0.91
N THR A 541 -30.60 -18.16 1.36
CA THR A 541 -31.10 -19.24 2.21
C THR A 541 -30.38 -19.24 3.55
N VAL A 542 -31.12 -19.55 4.62
CA VAL A 542 -30.59 -19.71 5.98
C VAL A 542 -31.17 -21.00 6.55
N THR A 543 -30.32 -21.97 6.89
CA THR A 543 -30.76 -23.28 7.39
C THR A 543 -29.97 -23.69 8.62
N ALA A 544 -30.65 -24.18 9.66
CA ALA A 544 -30.02 -24.69 10.88
C ALA A 544 -29.06 -23.69 11.57
N SER A 545 -29.25 -22.39 11.35
CA SER A 545 -28.46 -21.33 11.96
C SER A 545 -29.23 -20.66 13.08
N LYS A 546 -28.53 -20.24 14.14
CA LYS A 546 -29.12 -19.71 15.37
C LYS A 546 -28.45 -18.41 15.79
N SER A 547 -29.14 -17.66 16.64
CA SER A 547 -28.58 -16.47 17.25
C SER A 547 -29.02 -16.34 18.71
N SER A 548 -28.10 -15.88 19.54
CA SER A 548 -28.35 -15.38 20.89
C SER A 548 -27.81 -13.95 21.07
N VAL A 549 -27.66 -13.21 19.96
CA VAL A 549 -27.27 -11.80 20.01
C VAL A 549 -28.37 -11.01 20.74
N SER A 550 -28.01 -10.06 21.58
CA SER A 550 -28.94 -9.20 22.33
C SER A 550 -28.70 -7.73 21.97
N ASN A 551 -29.65 -6.84 22.26
CA ASN A 551 -29.44 -5.40 22.09
C ASN A 551 -29.90 -4.55 23.27
N SER A 552 -29.33 -3.35 23.35
CA SER A 552 -29.77 -2.24 24.20
C SER A 552 -29.87 -0.97 23.35
N VAL A 553 -30.97 -0.84 22.61
CA VAL A 553 -31.22 0.33 21.72
C VAL A 553 -31.70 1.51 22.57
N THR A 554 -31.06 2.68 22.39
CA THR A 554 -31.37 3.90 23.16
C THR A 554 -32.05 5.01 22.34
N GLY A 555 -32.40 4.74 21.07
CA GLY A 555 -33.08 5.66 20.13
C GLY A 555 -34.40 5.12 19.55
N GLU A 556 -34.79 5.54 18.33
CA GLU A 556 -35.91 4.92 17.60
C GLU A 556 -35.69 3.40 17.46
N MET A 557 -36.75 2.61 17.64
CA MET A 557 -36.61 1.16 17.72
C MET A 557 -36.27 0.55 16.35
N LEU A 558 -35.01 0.12 16.20
CA LEU A 558 -34.61 -0.86 15.20
C LEU A 558 -35.29 -2.22 15.47
N PRO A 559 -35.35 -3.13 14.48
CA PRO A 559 -35.88 -4.48 14.71
C PRO A 559 -35.24 -5.16 15.93
N HIS A 560 -36.07 -5.82 16.75
CA HIS A 560 -35.56 -6.60 17.88
C HIS A 560 -34.75 -7.81 17.39
N ILE A 561 -33.71 -8.19 18.15
CA ILE A 561 -32.85 -9.31 17.77
C ILE A 561 -33.49 -10.67 18.14
N GLY A 562 -33.72 -11.49 17.11
CA GLY A 562 -34.39 -12.80 17.09
C GLY A 562 -35.48 -12.77 16.00
N ASN A 563 -35.61 -13.65 15.00
CA ASN A 563 -35.26 -15.07 14.78
C ASN A 563 -35.42 -15.36 13.26
N PRO A 564 -35.04 -16.54 12.74
CA PRO A 564 -35.92 -17.25 11.80
C PRO A 564 -36.44 -18.53 12.46
N GLN A 565 -37.76 -18.75 12.43
CA GLN A 565 -38.36 -20.08 12.66
C GLN A 565 -37.88 -21.07 11.59
#